data_AF-C8NES2-F1
#
_entry.id   AF-C8NES2-F1
#
_cell.length_a   1.000
_cell.length_b   1.000
_cell.length_c   1.000
_cell.angle_alpha   90.00
_cell.angle_beta   90.00
_cell.angle_gamma   90.00
#
_symmetry.space_group_name_H-M   'P 1'
#
loop_
_entity.id
_entity.type
_entity.pdbx_description
1 polymer ?
#
loop_
_entity_poly.entity_id
_entity_poly.type
_entity_poly.pdbx_seq_one_letter_code
_entity_poly.pdbx_strand_id
1 'polypeptide(L)'
;MFLQVESINDFVRFSLQYDIILIGSFGGLRMKEDKISFIKLSLVLLGYFIYNILYHMVYYSSGLALFVLLPFFLIDFLIFFFGNFFLLRDQMKIHSDFNQSKEMRFFSTIQLSLTLIGLLLQLSGIFTGELFLVNYISHFEITAGICLIYSVIFIIGLVQKVKISRSYKSIVKLSVFFGILLILFSNVTLLQNRFASVSYAKVSLQQSFKEIGLKGSLTIKGKKHVVEPNGVTLTDITYEEQLSDGTNLTKNLTAVEKDSNNYENEYKEDKLDFIQNYLSDEEKTLFNQINYRHFHFLLNLYRENGKTKNLVMNFKETVHEALGVNLFEKRLSELVPTNKGKLYSALLSKAILNRENGDTDAAGFYNIDPVELMNSKLVYMDTELIFYSDLNSKLDDHKSSPLDYFKEKLTSMPKGSFVDGIYKFSGSLLVNGKTQDIISTFVVEDGIGHFEKDAIKGKE
;
A
#
# COMPACT_ATOMS: atom_id res chain seq x y z
N MET A 1 -3.84 -20.27 -4.74
CA MET A 1 -4.09 -21.33 -3.74
C MET A 1 -2.95 -22.34 -3.68
N PHE A 2 -2.56 -22.96 -4.81
CA PHE A 2 -1.43 -23.91 -4.84
C PHE A 2 -0.07 -23.29 -4.41
N LEU A 3 0.32 -22.12 -4.93
CA LEU A 3 1.65 -21.53 -4.65
C LEU A 3 1.83 -20.92 -3.24
N GLN A 4 0.76 -20.48 -2.58
CA GLN A 4 0.83 -19.84 -1.25
C GLN A 4 0.69 -20.89 -0.14
N VAL A 5 -0.19 -21.87 -0.35
CA VAL A 5 -0.21 -23.13 0.42
C VAL A 5 1.10 -23.88 0.19
N GLU A 6 1.72 -23.84 -0.99
CA GLU A 6 3.10 -24.30 -1.21
C GLU A 6 4.09 -23.45 -0.46
N SER A 7 4.07 -22.11 -0.46
CA SER A 7 5.07 -21.31 0.29
C SER A 7 5.03 -21.53 1.80
N ILE A 8 3.84 -21.73 2.38
CA ILE A 8 3.64 -22.04 3.79
C ILE A 8 3.93 -23.52 4.02
N ASN A 9 3.45 -24.44 3.16
CA ASN A 9 3.86 -25.85 3.23
C ASN A 9 5.35 -26.01 2.99
N ASP A 10 6.03 -25.11 2.30
CA ASP A 10 7.45 -25.17 1.99
C ASP A 10 8.21 -24.56 3.15
N PHE A 11 7.80 -23.42 3.72
CA PHE A 11 8.39 -22.95 4.98
C PHE A 11 8.17 -23.96 6.12
N VAL A 12 6.96 -24.50 6.25
CA VAL A 12 6.59 -25.53 7.22
C VAL A 12 7.26 -26.86 6.89
N ARG A 13 7.38 -27.30 5.62
CA ARG A 13 8.14 -28.51 5.24
C ARG A 13 9.63 -28.32 5.41
N PHE A 14 10.20 -27.18 5.04
CA PHE A 14 11.63 -26.89 5.17
C PHE A 14 12.00 -26.77 6.64
N SER A 15 11.18 -26.15 7.47
CA SER A 15 11.43 -26.02 8.90
C SER A 15 11.05 -27.27 9.70
N LEU A 16 10.01 -28.03 9.31
CA LEU A 16 9.77 -29.38 9.84
C LEU A 16 10.85 -30.36 9.40
N GLN A 17 11.33 -30.31 8.15
CA GLN A 17 12.49 -31.09 7.72
C GLN A 17 13.74 -30.67 8.50
N TYR A 18 13.92 -29.38 8.76
CA TYR A 18 15.03 -28.84 9.55
C TYR A 18 15.05 -29.43 10.98
N ASP A 19 13.92 -29.39 11.68
CA ASP A 19 13.84 -29.86 13.07
C ASP A 19 13.80 -31.39 13.17
N ILE A 20 13.15 -32.10 12.24
CA ILE A 20 13.12 -33.57 12.22
C ILE A 20 14.50 -34.13 11.86
N ILE A 21 15.25 -33.50 10.95
CA ILE A 21 16.62 -33.90 10.63
C ILE A 21 17.56 -33.59 11.81
N LEU A 22 17.39 -32.46 12.50
CA LEU A 22 18.20 -32.12 13.69
C LEU A 22 17.95 -33.09 14.87
N ILE A 23 16.69 -33.42 15.15
CA ILE A 23 16.31 -34.30 16.27
C ILE A 23 16.64 -35.77 15.92
N GLY A 24 16.35 -36.20 14.68
CA GLY A 24 16.58 -37.56 14.21
C GLY A 24 18.06 -37.93 14.06
N SER A 25 18.92 -36.98 13.68
CA SER A 25 20.36 -37.25 13.47
C SER A 25 21.16 -37.35 14.78
N PHE A 26 20.63 -36.84 15.90
CA PHE A 26 21.37 -36.72 17.16
C PHE A 26 20.73 -37.43 18.38
N GLY A 27 19.52 -37.99 18.24
CA GLY A 27 18.81 -38.72 19.30
C GLY A 27 19.52 -39.97 19.85
N GLY A 28 20.61 -40.43 19.22
CA GLY A 28 21.35 -41.63 19.63
C GLY A 28 22.53 -41.42 20.59
N LEU A 29 22.93 -40.19 20.91
CA LEU A 29 24.13 -39.95 21.73
C LEU A 29 23.76 -39.71 23.20
N ARG A 30 23.84 -40.79 23.99
CA ARG A 30 23.80 -40.78 25.46
C ARG A 30 24.93 -39.87 25.99
N MET A 31 24.63 -38.60 26.24
CA MET A 31 25.63 -37.59 26.60
C MET A 31 26.02 -37.70 28.09
N LYS A 32 27.27 -38.10 28.36
CA LYS A 32 27.98 -37.69 29.57
C LYS A 32 28.35 -36.20 29.44
N GLU A 33 28.20 -35.44 30.52
CA GLU A 33 28.72 -34.09 30.85
C GLU A 33 29.54 -33.31 29.79
N ASP A 34 28.98 -33.08 28.59
CA ASP A 34 29.58 -32.18 27.61
C ASP A 34 29.15 -30.73 27.91
N LYS A 35 30.13 -29.81 28.01
CA LYS A 35 29.92 -28.39 28.32
C LYS A 35 29.05 -27.62 27.31
N ILE A 36 28.77 -28.16 26.13
CA ILE A 36 27.94 -27.54 25.07
C ILE A 36 26.80 -28.49 24.66
N SER A 37 25.57 -28.14 25.08
CA SER A 37 24.35 -28.91 24.74
C SER A 37 23.72 -28.40 23.45
N PHE A 38 23.51 -29.33 22.51
CA PHE A 38 22.89 -29.06 21.21
C PHE A 38 21.40 -28.69 21.32
N ILE A 39 20.70 -29.32 22.26
CA ILE A 39 19.29 -29.04 22.56
C ILE A 39 19.15 -27.58 23.01
N LYS A 40 20.07 -27.09 23.85
CA LYS A 40 20.06 -25.69 24.31
C LYS A 40 20.39 -24.71 23.19
N LEU A 41 21.33 -25.06 22.31
CA LEU A 41 21.74 -24.23 21.18
C LEU A 41 20.61 -24.05 20.14
N SER A 42 19.75 -25.06 20.00
CA SER A 42 18.65 -25.08 19.02
C SER A 42 17.35 -24.48 19.55
N LEU A 43 17.24 -24.27 20.88
CA LEU A 43 15.98 -23.93 21.54
C LEU A 43 15.36 -22.63 21.01
N VAL A 44 16.19 -21.63 20.68
CA VAL A 44 15.71 -20.34 20.15
C VAL A 44 15.15 -20.48 18.74
N LEU A 45 15.82 -21.24 17.87
CA LEU A 45 15.34 -21.49 16.50
C LEU A 45 14.03 -22.28 16.54
N LEU A 46 13.95 -23.32 17.35
CA LEU A 46 12.76 -24.14 17.53
C LEU A 46 11.59 -23.32 18.08
N GLY A 47 11.81 -22.55 19.16
CA GLY A 47 10.78 -21.71 19.75
C GLY A 47 10.29 -20.64 18.76
N TYR A 48 11.19 -20.05 17.99
CA TYR A 48 10.83 -19.05 16.98
C TYR A 48 10.08 -19.69 15.79
N PHE A 49 10.39 -20.93 15.44
CA PHE A 49 9.64 -21.68 14.43
C PHE A 49 8.21 -21.98 14.86
N ILE A 50 8.03 -22.57 16.06
CA ILE A 50 6.70 -22.88 16.60
C ILE A 50 5.89 -21.60 16.73
N TYR A 51 6.52 -20.51 17.19
CA TYR A 51 5.88 -19.20 17.30
C TYR A 51 5.33 -18.73 15.96
N ASN A 52 6.10 -18.87 14.87
CA ASN A 52 5.65 -18.48 13.54
C ASN A 52 4.52 -19.38 13.00
N ILE A 53 4.48 -20.68 13.36
CA ILE A 53 3.35 -21.56 13.04
C ILE A 53 2.09 -21.13 13.81
N LEU A 54 2.21 -20.93 15.13
CA LEU A 54 1.07 -20.50 15.95
C LEU A 54 0.55 -19.15 15.47
N TYR A 55 1.46 -18.21 15.18
CA TYR A 55 1.12 -16.91 14.64
C TYR A 55 0.42 -17.04 13.29
N HIS A 56 0.89 -17.91 12.41
CA HIS A 56 0.24 -18.21 11.14
C HIS A 56 -1.20 -18.72 11.32
N MET A 57 -1.46 -19.62 12.26
CA MET A 57 -2.82 -20.11 12.54
C MET A 57 -3.73 -19.01 13.10
N VAL A 58 -3.22 -18.16 13.99
CA VAL A 58 -3.96 -16.99 14.49
C VAL A 58 -4.23 -15.98 13.38
N TYR A 59 -3.25 -15.76 12.52
CA TYR A 59 -3.31 -14.83 11.41
C TYR A 59 -4.41 -15.20 10.41
N TYR A 60 -4.47 -16.47 9.98
CA TYR A 60 -5.46 -16.93 9.00
C TYR A 60 -6.85 -17.23 9.58
N SER A 61 -7.00 -17.17 10.91
CA SER A 61 -8.31 -17.29 11.59
C SER A 61 -8.90 -15.94 11.99
N SER A 62 -8.37 -14.83 11.46
CA SER A 62 -8.77 -13.47 11.83
C SER A 62 -8.73 -13.23 13.36
N GLY A 63 -7.76 -13.85 14.04
CA GLY A 63 -7.58 -13.75 15.49
C GLY A 63 -8.41 -14.74 16.32
N LEU A 64 -9.38 -15.47 15.73
CA LEU A 64 -10.24 -16.39 16.49
C LEU A 64 -9.46 -17.56 17.11
N ALA A 65 -8.41 -18.05 16.45
CA ALA A 65 -7.60 -19.13 17.02
C ALA A 65 -6.77 -18.66 18.22
N LEU A 66 -6.62 -17.36 18.47
CA LEU A 66 -5.85 -16.85 19.61
C LEU A 66 -6.42 -17.36 20.94
N PHE A 67 -7.75 -17.44 21.06
CA PHE A 67 -8.40 -17.92 22.29
C PHE A 67 -8.02 -19.37 22.64
N VAL A 68 -7.79 -20.20 21.62
CA VAL A 68 -7.41 -21.62 21.78
C VAL A 68 -5.90 -21.76 21.87
N LEU A 69 -5.15 -20.97 21.11
CA LEU A 69 -3.70 -21.09 20.96
C LEU A 69 -2.90 -20.31 22.01
N LEU A 70 -3.52 -19.41 22.79
CA LEU A 70 -2.85 -18.59 23.80
C LEU A 70 -1.93 -19.40 24.75
N PRO A 71 -2.32 -20.57 25.29
CA PRO A 71 -1.43 -21.37 26.13
C PRO A 71 -0.15 -21.80 25.41
N PHE A 72 -0.25 -22.11 24.11
CA PHE A 72 0.90 -22.49 23.29
C PHE A 72 1.83 -21.29 23.04
N PHE A 73 1.28 -20.08 22.83
CA PHE A 73 2.10 -18.86 22.74
C PHE A 73 2.88 -18.58 24.04
N LEU A 74 2.27 -18.82 25.21
CA LEU A 74 2.96 -18.65 26.49
C LEU A 74 4.10 -19.66 26.65
N ILE A 75 3.89 -20.90 26.24
CA ILE A 75 4.94 -21.94 26.24
C ILE A 75 6.08 -21.53 25.29
N ASP A 76 5.76 -21.08 24.08
CA ASP A 76 6.76 -20.60 23.12
C ASP A 76 7.56 -19.42 23.64
N PHE A 77 6.91 -18.48 24.34
CA PHE A 77 7.59 -17.35 24.96
C PHE A 77 8.58 -17.81 26.05
N LEU A 78 8.26 -18.86 26.79
CA LEU A 78 9.18 -19.48 27.74
C LEU A 78 10.34 -20.17 27.01
N ILE A 79 10.08 -20.94 25.96
CA ILE A 79 11.11 -21.60 25.13
C ILE A 79 12.08 -20.54 24.56
N PHE A 80 11.54 -19.45 24.05
CA PHE A 80 12.27 -18.29 23.57
C PHE A 80 13.19 -17.68 24.64
N PHE A 81 12.63 -17.37 25.82
CA PHE A 81 13.35 -16.72 26.90
C PHE A 81 14.46 -17.62 27.45
N PHE A 82 14.14 -18.89 27.72
CA PHE A 82 15.11 -19.86 28.20
C PHE A 82 16.20 -20.16 27.17
N GLY A 83 15.86 -20.18 25.88
CA GLY A 83 16.82 -20.42 24.81
C GLY A 83 17.88 -19.31 24.78
N ASN A 84 17.45 -18.05 24.77
CA ASN A 84 18.35 -16.91 24.82
C ASN A 84 19.16 -16.86 26.12
N PHE A 85 18.53 -17.17 27.27
CA PHE A 85 19.24 -17.27 28.55
C PHE A 85 20.35 -18.33 28.52
N PHE A 86 20.09 -19.52 27.98
CA PHE A 86 21.10 -20.57 27.88
C PHE A 86 22.23 -20.19 26.93
N LEU A 87 21.93 -19.57 25.79
CA LEU A 87 22.95 -19.08 24.86
C LEU A 87 23.89 -18.08 25.56
N LEU A 88 23.35 -17.11 26.29
CA LEU A 88 24.15 -16.15 27.05
C LEU A 88 24.98 -16.84 28.14
N ARG A 89 24.33 -17.64 28.99
CA ARG A 89 24.97 -18.30 30.14
C ARG A 89 26.09 -19.24 29.71
N ASP A 90 25.81 -20.12 28.76
CA ASP A 90 26.76 -21.15 28.34
C ASP A 90 27.95 -20.51 27.62
N GLN A 91 27.73 -19.45 26.82
CA GLN A 91 28.83 -18.73 26.16
C GLN A 91 29.66 -17.88 27.13
N MET A 92 29.05 -17.25 28.14
CA MET A 92 29.80 -16.61 29.23
C MET A 92 30.67 -17.62 29.99
N LYS A 93 30.15 -18.83 30.23
CA LYS A 93 30.90 -19.90 30.88
C LYS A 93 32.07 -20.37 30.02
N ILE A 94 31.88 -20.57 28.71
CA ILE A 94 32.97 -20.92 27.78
C ILE A 94 34.03 -19.82 27.75
N HIS A 95 33.61 -18.55 27.73
CA HIS A 95 34.53 -17.41 27.74
C HIS A 95 35.43 -17.40 28.98
N SER A 96 34.85 -17.72 30.15
CA SER A 96 35.56 -17.80 31.43
C SER A 96 36.43 -19.05 31.55
N ASP A 97 35.86 -20.24 31.30
CA ASP A 97 36.54 -21.53 31.43
C ASP A 97 37.75 -21.67 30.50
N PHE A 98 37.71 -21.03 29.33
CA PHE A 98 38.77 -21.05 28.33
C PHE A 98 39.49 -19.70 28.21
N ASN A 99 39.66 -18.96 29.32
CA ASN A 99 40.27 -17.63 29.34
C ASN A 99 41.67 -17.57 28.69
N GLN A 100 42.41 -18.68 28.72
CA GLN A 100 43.75 -18.79 28.10
C GLN A 100 43.72 -19.07 26.59
N SER A 101 42.59 -19.52 26.02
CA SER A 101 42.46 -19.79 24.59
C SER A 101 41.92 -18.56 23.86
N LYS A 102 42.80 -17.87 23.12
CA LYS A 102 42.43 -16.69 22.31
C LYS A 102 41.29 -16.99 21.33
N GLU A 103 41.32 -18.17 20.69
CA GLU A 103 40.29 -18.58 19.74
C GLU A 103 38.93 -18.86 20.38
N MET A 104 38.89 -19.58 21.51
CA MET A 104 37.61 -19.86 22.20
C MET A 104 36.98 -18.58 22.75
N ARG A 105 37.79 -17.65 23.24
CA ARG A 105 37.33 -16.32 23.64
C ARG A 105 36.75 -15.54 22.46
N PHE A 106 37.43 -15.56 21.31
CA PHE A 106 36.94 -14.89 20.11
C PHE A 106 35.56 -15.42 19.67
N PHE A 107 35.40 -16.75 19.56
CA PHE A 107 34.13 -17.35 19.17
C PHE A 107 33.00 -17.08 20.18
N SER A 108 33.28 -17.20 21.48
CA SER A 108 32.29 -16.93 22.53
C SER A 108 31.90 -15.45 22.57
N THR A 109 32.84 -14.52 22.34
CA THR A 109 32.53 -13.08 22.24
C THR A 109 31.60 -12.79 21.06
N ILE A 110 31.88 -13.35 19.87
CA ILE A 110 31.00 -13.19 18.70
C ILE A 110 29.60 -13.73 19.00
N GLN A 111 29.50 -14.93 19.57
CA GLN A 111 28.19 -15.51 19.90
C GLN A 111 27.44 -14.71 20.94
N LEU A 112 28.11 -14.15 21.95
CA LEU A 112 27.48 -13.26 22.93
C LEU A 112 26.92 -11.99 22.24
N SER A 113 27.73 -11.33 21.40
CA SER A 113 27.28 -10.16 20.64
C SER A 113 26.09 -10.48 19.73
N LEU A 114 26.16 -11.58 18.97
CA LEU A 114 25.09 -12.02 18.09
C LEU A 114 23.83 -12.41 18.87
N THR A 115 23.97 -13.02 20.05
CA THR A 115 22.81 -13.38 20.90
C THR A 115 22.09 -12.12 21.40
N LEU A 116 22.84 -11.08 21.80
CA LEU A 116 22.23 -9.79 22.17
C LEU A 116 21.53 -9.14 20.98
N ILE A 117 22.17 -9.09 19.80
CA ILE A 117 21.55 -8.52 18.60
C ILE A 117 20.29 -9.31 18.21
N GLY A 118 20.36 -10.65 18.22
CA GLY A 118 19.24 -11.52 17.94
C GLY A 118 18.06 -11.28 18.89
N LEU A 119 18.33 -11.16 20.20
CA LEU A 119 17.32 -10.86 21.20
C LEU A 119 16.67 -9.49 20.98
N LEU A 120 17.48 -8.46 20.67
CA LEU A 120 16.97 -7.12 20.39
C LEU A 120 16.07 -7.10 19.14
N LEU A 121 16.48 -7.80 18.07
CA LEU A 121 15.66 -7.91 16.86
C LEU A 121 14.37 -8.68 17.14
N GLN A 122 14.41 -9.77 17.90
CA GLN A 122 13.21 -10.54 18.26
C GLN A 122 12.19 -9.70 19.04
N LEU A 123 12.67 -8.84 19.95
CA LEU A 123 11.85 -7.93 20.75
C LEU A 123 11.45 -6.63 20.03
N SER A 124 12.02 -6.35 18.86
CA SER A 124 11.81 -5.07 18.15
C SER A 124 10.35 -4.76 17.85
N GLY A 125 9.52 -5.78 17.52
CA GLY A 125 8.08 -5.62 17.33
C GLY A 125 7.36 -5.01 18.54
N ILE A 126 7.76 -5.41 19.76
CA ILE A 126 7.20 -4.87 21.01
C ILE A 126 7.61 -3.41 21.18
N PHE A 127 8.87 -3.06 20.88
CA PHE A 127 9.36 -1.68 20.96
C PHE A 127 8.69 -0.74 19.95
N THR A 128 8.19 -1.26 18.83
CA THR A 128 7.41 -0.50 17.84
C THR A 128 5.91 -0.42 18.15
N GLY A 129 5.46 -0.95 19.29
CA GLY A 129 4.07 -0.88 19.74
C GLY A 129 3.19 -2.05 19.30
N GLU A 130 3.76 -3.13 18.77
CA GLU A 130 3.00 -4.33 18.41
C GLU A 130 2.77 -5.24 19.63
N LEU A 131 1.62 -5.91 19.66
CA LEU A 131 1.26 -6.84 20.74
C LEU A 131 2.06 -8.15 20.71
N PHE A 132 2.70 -8.44 19.58
CA PHE A 132 3.36 -9.71 19.28
C PHE A 132 4.84 -9.49 18.97
N LEU A 133 5.65 -10.56 19.11
CA LEU A 133 7.05 -10.55 18.66
C LEU A 133 7.13 -10.38 17.14
N VAL A 134 8.33 -10.06 16.66
CA VAL A 134 8.65 -10.10 15.23
C VAL A 134 8.25 -11.46 14.66
N ASN A 135 7.53 -11.48 13.55
CA ASN A 135 7.02 -12.68 12.90
C ASN A 135 7.20 -12.60 11.38
N TYR A 136 7.20 -13.75 10.73
CA TYR A 136 7.44 -13.91 9.30
C TYR A 136 6.43 -13.17 8.42
N ILE A 137 5.18 -13.04 8.88
CA ILE A 137 4.10 -12.47 8.06
C ILE A 137 4.21 -10.95 7.99
N SER A 138 4.41 -10.30 9.14
CA SER A 138 4.50 -8.84 9.24
C SER A 138 5.92 -8.32 9.03
N HIS A 139 6.94 -9.12 9.37
CA HIS A 139 8.33 -8.68 9.51
C HIS A 139 9.33 -9.62 8.84
N PHE A 140 9.03 -10.08 7.63
CA PHE A 140 9.84 -11.05 6.89
C PHE A 140 11.35 -10.77 6.94
N GLU A 141 11.77 -9.52 6.67
CA GLU A 141 13.18 -9.14 6.61
C GLU A 141 13.88 -9.30 7.96
N ILE A 142 13.21 -8.86 9.03
CA ILE A 142 13.74 -8.97 10.40
C ILE A 142 13.75 -10.43 10.83
N THR A 143 12.69 -11.20 10.54
CA THR A 143 12.63 -12.65 10.79
C THR A 143 13.72 -13.41 10.05
N ALA A 144 13.97 -13.11 8.77
CA ALA A 144 15.06 -13.70 8.00
C ALA A 144 16.43 -13.35 8.61
N GLY A 145 16.62 -12.09 9.04
CA GLY A 145 17.82 -11.65 9.75
C GLY A 145 18.03 -12.40 11.08
N ILE A 146 16.97 -12.60 11.86
CA ILE A 146 16.99 -13.39 13.10
C ILE A 146 17.41 -14.84 12.78
N CYS A 147 16.79 -15.48 11.80
CA CYS A 147 17.14 -16.85 11.39
C CYS A 147 18.62 -16.96 10.98
N LEU A 148 19.14 -16.00 10.23
CA LEU A 148 20.57 -15.95 9.85
C LEU A 148 21.50 -15.78 11.06
N ILE A 149 21.15 -14.88 12.00
CA ILE A 149 21.96 -14.65 13.21
C ILE A 149 22.05 -15.93 14.05
N TYR A 150 20.92 -16.57 14.35
CA TYR A 150 20.91 -17.79 15.16
C TYR A 150 21.53 -18.98 14.42
N SER A 151 21.43 -19.02 13.09
CA SER A 151 22.17 -19.95 12.25
C SER A 151 23.68 -19.80 12.43
N VAL A 152 24.21 -18.57 12.39
CA VAL A 152 25.65 -18.30 12.62
C VAL A 152 26.07 -18.67 14.04
N ILE A 153 25.27 -18.31 15.05
CA ILE A 153 25.53 -18.69 16.45
C ILE A 153 25.64 -20.21 16.58
N PHE A 154 24.73 -20.93 15.92
CA PHE A 154 24.71 -22.38 15.93
C PHE A 154 25.94 -23.00 15.25
N ILE A 155 26.32 -22.49 14.07
CA ILE A 155 27.52 -22.92 13.33
C ILE A 155 28.79 -22.73 14.18
N ILE A 156 28.94 -21.58 14.85
CA ILE A 156 30.09 -21.33 15.73
C ILE A 156 30.09 -22.32 16.91
N GLY A 157 28.92 -22.61 17.48
CA GLY A 157 28.78 -23.57 18.57
C GLY A 157 29.19 -24.99 18.17
N LEU A 158 28.89 -25.39 16.92
CA LEU A 158 29.35 -26.66 16.36
C LEU A 158 30.88 -26.71 16.24
N VAL A 159 31.49 -25.64 15.71
CA VAL A 159 32.96 -25.53 15.60
C VAL A 159 33.63 -25.62 16.98
N GLN A 160 33.11 -24.90 17.97
CA GLN A 160 33.60 -24.97 19.36
C GLN A 160 33.48 -26.38 19.93
N LYS A 161 32.35 -27.07 19.73
CA LYS A 161 32.14 -28.42 20.23
C LYS A 161 33.14 -29.41 19.62
N VAL A 162 33.36 -29.35 18.31
CA VAL A 162 34.37 -30.20 17.63
C VAL A 162 35.77 -29.95 18.17
N LYS A 163 36.12 -28.69 18.48
CA LYS A 163 37.43 -28.35 19.06
C LYS A 163 37.60 -28.82 20.51
N ILE A 164 36.57 -28.70 21.34
CA ILE A 164 36.61 -29.13 22.75
C ILE A 164 36.72 -30.66 22.86
N SER A 165 36.03 -31.37 21.98
CA SER A 165 35.96 -32.82 22.01
C SER A 165 37.04 -33.45 21.12
N ARG A 166 38.22 -33.66 21.72
CA ARG A 166 39.37 -34.30 21.05
C ARG A 166 39.11 -35.73 20.53
N SER A 167 37.98 -36.37 20.85
CA SER A 167 37.72 -37.80 20.61
C SER A 167 36.75 -38.15 19.48
N TYR A 168 36.18 -37.19 18.76
CA TYR A 168 35.17 -37.51 17.73
C TYR A 168 35.80 -38.02 16.42
N LYS A 169 35.35 -39.21 15.98
CA LYS A 169 35.67 -39.81 14.66
C LYS A 169 35.33 -38.86 13.51
N SER A 170 36.03 -39.00 12.38
CA SER A 170 35.86 -38.21 11.15
C SER A 170 34.39 -38.07 10.68
N ILE A 171 33.55 -39.06 10.99
CA ILE A 171 32.12 -39.10 10.66
C ILE A 171 31.32 -37.99 11.35
N VAL A 172 31.66 -37.61 12.59
CA VAL A 172 30.94 -36.52 13.29
C VAL A 172 31.39 -35.13 12.82
N LYS A 173 32.63 -34.99 12.35
CA LYS A 173 33.06 -33.77 11.66
C LYS A 173 32.31 -33.59 10.33
N LEU A 174 32.06 -34.69 9.62
CA LEU A 174 31.29 -34.67 8.38
C LEU A 174 29.81 -34.34 8.62
N SER A 175 29.18 -34.89 9.67
CA SER A 175 27.78 -34.56 10.00
C SER A 175 27.60 -33.10 10.43
N VAL A 176 28.58 -32.54 11.15
CA VAL A 176 28.64 -31.10 11.48
C VAL A 176 28.74 -30.26 10.20
N PHE A 177 29.64 -30.61 9.28
CA PHE A 177 29.78 -29.90 8.01
C PHE A 177 28.49 -29.94 7.18
N PHE A 178 27.83 -31.09 7.10
CA PHE A 178 26.56 -31.24 6.38
C PHE A 178 25.43 -30.42 7.02
N GLY A 179 25.37 -30.36 8.35
CA GLY A 179 24.41 -29.53 9.07
C GLY A 179 24.59 -28.03 8.78
N ILE A 180 25.83 -27.55 8.70
CA ILE A 180 26.14 -26.17 8.31
C ILE A 180 25.68 -25.88 6.88
N LEU A 181 25.92 -26.81 5.95
CA LEU A 181 25.53 -26.65 4.54
C LEU A 181 24.01 -26.57 4.37
N LEU A 182 23.26 -27.42 5.08
CA LEU A 182 21.80 -27.42 5.09
C LEU A 182 21.24 -26.11 5.64
N ILE A 183 21.81 -25.58 6.72
CA ILE A 183 21.43 -24.28 7.29
C ILE A 183 21.58 -23.16 6.25
N LEU A 184 22.71 -23.10 5.55
CA LEU A 184 22.95 -22.09 4.53
C LEU A 184 21.98 -22.25 3.35
N PHE A 185 21.76 -23.48 2.89
CA PHE A 185 20.84 -23.77 1.79
C PHE A 185 19.40 -23.34 2.11
N SER A 186 18.89 -23.67 3.30
CA SER A 186 17.53 -23.28 3.72
C SER A 186 17.32 -21.78 3.76
N ASN A 187 18.30 -21.00 4.24
CA ASN A 187 18.22 -19.54 4.25
C ASN A 187 18.24 -18.95 2.83
N VAL A 188 19.00 -19.53 1.91
CA VAL A 188 19.02 -19.11 0.49
C VAL A 188 17.67 -19.39 -0.19
N THR A 189 17.09 -20.58 0.03
CA THR A 189 15.79 -20.95 -0.55
C THR A 189 14.66 -20.06 -0.06
N LEU A 190 14.69 -19.67 1.23
CA LEU A 190 13.70 -18.75 1.81
C LEU A 190 13.72 -17.37 1.15
N LEU A 191 14.92 -16.84 0.87
CA LEU A 191 15.08 -15.59 0.12
C LEU A 191 14.62 -15.74 -1.34
N GLN A 192 14.99 -16.83 -2.02
CA GLN A 192 14.59 -17.10 -3.41
C GLN A 192 13.07 -17.16 -3.58
N ASN A 193 12.35 -17.82 -2.67
CA ASN A 193 10.89 -17.92 -2.71
C ASN A 193 10.19 -16.56 -2.58
N ARG A 194 10.76 -15.64 -1.78
CA ARG A 194 10.22 -14.28 -1.66
C ARG A 194 10.42 -13.47 -2.95
N PHE A 195 11.61 -13.54 -3.54
CA PHE A 195 11.88 -12.88 -4.83
C PHE A 195 10.99 -13.44 -5.95
N ALA A 196 10.76 -14.75 -5.96
CA ALA A 196 9.84 -15.39 -6.89
C ALA A 196 8.41 -14.86 -6.71
N SER A 197 7.90 -14.76 -5.48
CA SER A 197 6.56 -14.21 -5.19
C SER A 197 6.36 -12.78 -5.70
N VAL A 198 7.35 -11.90 -5.50
CA VAL A 198 7.32 -10.53 -6.02
C VAL A 198 7.39 -10.52 -7.55
N SER A 199 8.23 -11.39 -8.13
CA SER A 199 8.34 -11.52 -9.59
C SER A 199 7.04 -12.01 -10.23
N TYR A 200 6.35 -12.99 -9.64
CA TYR A 200 5.07 -13.48 -10.15
C TYR A 200 3.97 -12.41 -10.06
N ALA A 201 3.90 -11.68 -8.95
CA ALA A 201 2.97 -10.56 -8.80
C ALA A 201 3.23 -9.49 -9.87
N LYS A 202 4.50 -9.21 -10.18
CA LYS A 202 4.90 -8.29 -11.25
C LYS A 202 4.39 -8.75 -12.60
N VAL A 203 4.57 -10.02 -12.95
CA VAL A 203 4.13 -10.56 -14.24
C VAL A 203 2.61 -10.49 -14.38
N SER A 204 1.87 -10.91 -13.35
CA SER A 204 0.39 -10.90 -13.35
C SER A 204 -0.17 -9.48 -13.48
N LEU A 205 0.30 -8.54 -12.65
CA LEU A 205 -0.13 -7.14 -12.70
C LEU A 205 0.29 -6.45 -14.00
N GLN A 206 1.49 -6.75 -14.51
CA GLN A 206 1.92 -6.17 -15.78
C GLN A 206 1.06 -6.66 -16.95
N GLN A 207 0.59 -7.90 -16.88
CA GLN A 207 -0.35 -8.42 -17.86
C GLN A 207 -1.72 -7.72 -17.76
N SER A 208 -2.29 -7.57 -16.56
CA SER A 208 -3.59 -6.91 -16.39
C SER A 208 -3.57 -5.43 -16.83
N PHE A 209 -2.48 -4.71 -16.57
CA PHE A 209 -2.31 -3.33 -17.05
C PHE A 209 -2.28 -3.28 -18.59
N LYS A 210 -1.53 -4.18 -19.23
CA LYS A 210 -1.47 -4.27 -20.70
C LYS A 210 -2.83 -4.61 -21.32
N GLU A 211 -3.58 -5.53 -20.72
CA GLU A 211 -4.91 -5.95 -21.20
C GLU A 211 -5.92 -4.80 -21.22
N ILE A 212 -5.81 -3.87 -20.27
CA ILE A 212 -6.67 -2.68 -20.20
C ILE A 212 -6.23 -1.59 -21.20
N GLY A 213 -5.06 -1.73 -21.81
CA GLY A 213 -4.49 -0.81 -22.80
C GLY A 213 -3.46 0.17 -22.24
N LEU A 214 -2.96 -0.04 -21.01
CA LEU A 214 -1.89 0.76 -20.44
C LEU A 214 -0.53 0.36 -21.02
N LYS A 215 0.27 1.36 -21.42
CA LYS A 215 1.56 1.17 -22.10
C LYS A 215 2.78 1.45 -21.20
N GLY A 216 2.54 1.95 -19.99
CA GLY A 216 3.58 2.33 -19.05
C GLY A 216 4.32 1.15 -18.41
N SER A 217 5.35 1.49 -17.65
CA SER A 217 6.15 0.57 -16.85
C SER A 217 5.57 0.44 -15.43
N LEU A 218 5.80 -0.73 -14.83
CA LEU A 218 5.36 -1.04 -13.47
C LEU A 218 6.55 -1.41 -12.59
N THR A 219 6.65 -0.70 -11.47
CA THR A 219 7.60 -0.98 -10.40
C THR A 219 6.84 -1.39 -9.15
N ILE A 220 7.13 -2.58 -8.63
CA ILE A 220 6.58 -3.03 -7.34
C ILE A 220 7.52 -2.57 -6.24
N LYS A 221 7.02 -1.74 -5.33
CA LYS A 221 7.78 -1.24 -4.17
C LYS A 221 7.75 -2.23 -3.00
N GLY A 222 6.64 -2.92 -2.82
CA GLY A 222 6.47 -3.84 -1.70
C GLY A 222 5.21 -4.68 -1.84
N LYS A 223 5.19 -5.80 -1.09
CA LYS A 223 4.02 -6.66 -0.94
C LYS A 223 3.84 -6.94 0.55
N LYS A 224 2.74 -6.48 1.13
CA LYS A 224 2.42 -6.64 2.55
C LYS A 224 1.11 -7.40 2.70
N HIS A 225 1.05 -8.33 3.63
CA HIS A 225 -0.21 -8.97 4.01
C HIS A 225 -0.78 -8.24 5.24
N VAL A 226 -2.09 -7.94 5.25
CA VAL A 226 -2.75 -7.19 6.33
C VAL A 226 -3.92 -7.99 6.91
N VAL A 227 -3.98 -8.07 8.25
CA VAL A 227 -5.08 -8.66 9.01
C VAL A 227 -6.11 -7.59 9.34
N GLU A 228 -7.07 -7.42 8.45
CA GLU A 228 -8.41 -6.93 8.76
C GLU A 228 -9.39 -8.00 8.24
N PRO A 229 -10.65 -8.10 8.71
CA PRO A 229 -11.37 -9.38 8.96
C PRO A 229 -11.40 -10.45 7.84
N ASN A 230 -11.02 -10.11 6.61
CA ASN A 230 -10.97 -10.97 5.43
C ASN A 230 -9.55 -11.24 4.86
N GLY A 231 -8.46 -10.83 5.54
CA GLY A 231 -7.07 -11.13 5.20
C GLY A 231 -6.66 -10.73 3.77
N VAL A 232 -6.16 -9.50 3.57
CA VAL A 232 -5.84 -9.00 2.21
C VAL A 232 -4.34 -8.84 1.97
N THR A 233 -3.93 -8.98 0.72
CA THR A 233 -2.55 -8.72 0.30
C THR A 233 -2.47 -7.40 -0.46
N LEU A 234 -1.75 -6.45 0.11
CA LEU A 234 -1.48 -5.14 -0.47
C LEU A 234 -0.19 -5.21 -1.29
N THR A 235 -0.27 -4.83 -2.55
CA THR A 235 0.90 -4.65 -3.42
C THR A 235 1.02 -3.19 -3.77
N ASP A 236 2.11 -2.56 -3.35
CA ASP A 236 2.41 -1.17 -3.65
C ASP A 236 3.10 -1.07 -5.00
N ILE A 237 2.51 -0.28 -5.89
CA ILE A 237 2.84 -0.21 -7.30
C ILE A 237 3.12 1.25 -7.65
N THR A 238 4.17 1.48 -8.43
CA THR A 238 4.37 2.72 -9.16
C THR A 238 4.22 2.45 -10.64
N TYR A 239 3.24 3.10 -11.26
CA TYR A 239 2.99 3.10 -12.70
C TYR A 239 3.56 4.37 -13.32
N GLU A 240 4.29 4.23 -14.42
CA GLU A 240 4.90 5.35 -15.15
C GLU A 240 4.69 5.20 -16.66
N GLU A 241 4.10 6.21 -17.31
CA GLU A 241 3.86 6.26 -18.74
C GLU A 241 4.29 7.62 -19.31
N GLN A 242 4.97 7.60 -20.46
CA GLN A 242 5.24 8.81 -21.23
C GLN A 242 4.10 9.00 -22.24
N LEU A 243 3.35 10.09 -22.09
CA LEU A 243 2.19 10.41 -22.91
C LEU A 243 2.61 11.11 -24.20
N SER A 244 1.70 11.15 -25.19
CA SER A 244 1.99 11.70 -26.52
C SER A 244 2.26 13.21 -26.51
N ASP A 245 1.77 13.93 -25.50
CA ASP A 245 2.02 15.36 -25.29
C ASP A 245 3.36 15.66 -24.59
N GLY A 246 4.14 14.63 -24.26
CA GLY A 246 5.40 14.73 -23.52
C GLY A 246 5.24 14.73 -21.99
N THR A 247 4.01 14.65 -21.47
CA THR A 247 3.75 14.54 -20.04
C THR A 247 4.18 13.16 -19.52
N ASN A 248 4.91 13.13 -18.40
CA ASN A 248 5.19 11.90 -17.67
C ASN A 248 4.10 11.65 -16.63
N LEU A 249 3.27 10.64 -16.86
CA LEU A 249 2.24 10.20 -15.94
C LEU A 249 2.84 9.26 -14.90
N THR A 250 2.84 9.65 -13.64
CA THR A 250 3.27 8.79 -12.52
C THR A 250 2.11 8.56 -11.55
N LYS A 251 1.83 7.29 -11.23
CA LYS A 251 0.78 6.90 -10.27
C LYS A 251 1.32 5.95 -9.21
N ASN A 252 1.16 6.33 -7.95
CA ASN A 252 1.35 5.41 -6.82
C ASN A 252 0.01 4.77 -6.49
N LEU A 253 -0.05 3.46 -6.64
CA LEU A 253 -1.27 2.65 -6.58
C LEU A 253 -1.07 1.53 -5.57
N THR A 254 -2.17 1.07 -4.98
CA THR A 254 -2.17 -0.12 -4.13
C THR A 254 -3.17 -1.11 -4.70
N ALA A 255 -2.66 -2.25 -5.16
CA ALA A 255 -3.51 -3.37 -5.54
C ALA A 255 -3.83 -4.18 -4.28
N VAL A 256 -5.12 -4.38 -4.02
CA VAL A 256 -5.61 -5.17 -2.89
C VAL A 256 -6.06 -6.52 -3.44
N GLU A 257 -5.33 -7.58 -3.13
CA GLU A 257 -5.64 -8.96 -3.52
C GLU A 257 -6.36 -9.63 -2.34
N LYS A 258 -7.62 -10.03 -2.52
CA LYS A 258 -8.45 -10.72 -1.51
C LYS A 258 -8.15 -12.22 -1.49
N ASP A 259 -8.15 -12.84 -2.67
CA ASP A 259 -7.79 -14.23 -2.91
C ASP A 259 -6.89 -14.31 -4.15
N SER A 260 -6.24 -15.47 -4.41
CA SER A 260 -5.36 -15.64 -5.57
C SER A 260 -6.02 -15.19 -6.87
N ASN A 261 -5.53 -14.06 -7.42
CA ASN A 261 -6.03 -13.40 -8.63
C ASN A 261 -7.43 -12.72 -8.53
N ASN A 262 -7.94 -12.48 -7.32
CA ASN A 262 -9.15 -11.67 -7.13
C ASN A 262 -8.79 -10.34 -6.45
N TYR A 263 -8.83 -9.27 -7.22
CA TYR A 263 -8.54 -7.93 -6.74
C TYR A 263 -9.81 -7.24 -6.21
N GLU A 264 -9.62 -6.41 -5.19
CA GLU A 264 -10.71 -5.62 -4.64
C GLU A 264 -11.17 -4.55 -5.63
N ASN A 265 -12.48 -4.52 -5.83
CA ASN A 265 -13.18 -3.46 -6.52
C ASN A 265 -13.26 -2.19 -5.65
N GLU A 266 -13.18 -1.03 -6.29
CA GLU A 266 -13.39 0.28 -5.64
C GLU A 266 -14.83 0.42 -5.13
N TYR A 267 -15.81 0.00 -5.96
CA TYR A 267 -17.22 0.03 -5.61
C TYR A 267 -17.73 -1.33 -5.12
N LYS A 268 -18.50 -1.28 -4.02
CA LYS A 268 -19.31 -2.40 -3.52
C LYS A 268 -20.58 -2.54 -4.37
N GLU A 269 -21.20 -3.72 -4.33
CA GLU A 269 -22.35 -4.11 -5.17
C GLU A 269 -23.48 -3.06 -5.16
N ASP A 270 -23.82 -2.50 -4.00
CA ASP A 270 -24.87 -1.50 -3.83
C ASP A 270 -24.66 -0.20 -4.62
N LYS A 271 -23.39 0.19 -4.83
CA LYS A 271 -23.04 1.37 -5.63
C LYS A 271 -22.72 1.02 -7.08
N LEU A 272 -22.42 -0.26 -7.34
CA LEU A 272 -22.10 -0.79 -8.66
C LEU A 272 -23.32 -0.73 -9.58
N ASP A 273 -24.49 -1.18 -9.09
CA ASP A 273 -25.74 -1.22 -9.84
C ASP A 273 -26.16 0.18 -10.32
N PHE A 274 -25.98 1.19 -9.46
CA PHE A 274 -26.28 2.58 -9.82
C PHE A 274 -25.47 3.05 -11.03
N ILE A 275 -24.19 2.68 -11.12
CA ILE A 275 -23.32 3.06 -12.25
C ILE A 275 -23.67 2.23 -13.48
N GLN A 276 -23.78 0.92 -13.33
CA GLN A 276 -24.02 0.00 -14.44
C GLN A 276 -25.34 0.24 -15.18
N ASN A 277 -26.34 0.82 -14.51
CA ASN A 277 -27.60 1.21 -15.14
C ASN A 277 -27.45 2.28 -16.23
N TYR A 278 -26.32 3.01 -16.27
CA TYR A 278 -26.03 3.99 -17.32
C TYR A 278 -25.14 3.42 -18.44
N LEU A 279 -24.63 2.19 -18.31
CA LEU A 279 -23.59 1.66 -19.19
C LEU A 279 -24.17 0.75 -20.28
N SER A 280 -23.61 0.85 -21.49
CA SER A 280 -23.80 -0.16 -22.55
C SER A 280 -23.06 -1.46 -22.20
N ASP A 281 -23.32 -2.56 -22.94
CA ASP A 281 -22.65 -3.84 -22.66
C ASP A 281 -21.13 -3.79 -22.89
N GLU A 282 -20.70 -3.00 -23.87
CA GLU A 282 -19.28 -2.75 -24.14
C GLU A 282 -18.65 -1.90 -23.01
N GLU A 283 -19.34 -0.84 -22.59
CA GLU A 283 -18.91 0.00 -21.46
C GLU A 283 -18.86 -0.78 -20.14
N LYS A 284 -19.81 -1.69 -19.89
CA LYS A 284 -19.79 -2.58 -18.72
C LYS A 284 -18.57 -3.49 -18.72
N THR A 285 -18.20 -4.00 -19.88
CA THR A 285 -17.01 -4.87 -20.02
C THR A 285 -15.75 -4.12 -19.61
N LEU A 286 -15.53 -2.91 -20.17
CA LEU A 286 -14.39 -2.08 -19.79
C LEU A 286 -14.48 -1.62 -18.33
N PHE A 287 -15.66 -1.21 -17.87
CA PHE A 287 -15.87 -0.77 -16.48
C PHE A 287 -15.52 -1.86 -15.48
N ASN A 288 -15.96 -3.11 -15.71
CA ASN A 288 -15.66 -4.23 -14.83
C ASN A 288 -14.16 -4.54 -14.75
N GLN A 289 -13.41 -4.29 -15.84
CA GLN A 289 -11.95 -4.43 -15.83
C GLN A 289 -11.26 -3.31 -15.03
N ILE A 290 -11.74 -2.06 -15.15
CA ILE A 290 -11.12 -0.91 -14.48
C ILE A 290 -11.69 -0.61 -13.07
N ASN A 291 -12.74 -1.31 -12.65
CA ASN A 291 -13.35 -1.15 -11.33
C ASN A 291 -12.46 -1.67 -10.20
N TYR A 292 -11.39 -2.41 -10.51
CA TYR A 292 -10.37 -2.70 -9.51
C TYR A 292 -9.76 -1.40 -8.98
N ARG A 293 -9.55 -1.34 -7.67
CA ARG A 293 -9.06 -0.14 -6.96
C ARG A 293 -7.80 0.48 -7.58
N HIS A 294 -6.91 -0.35 -8.14
CA HIS A 294 -5.68 0.11 -8.77
C HIS A 294 -5.85 0.69 -10.19
N PHE A 295 -7.01 0.52 -10.83
CA PHE A 295 -7.32 1.13 -12.14
C PHE A 295 -8.27 2.32 -12.06
N HIS A 296 -8.92 2.54 -10.90
CA HIS A 296 -9.90 3.61 -10.71
C HIS A 296 -9.36 5.01 -11.08
N PHE A 297 -8.04 5.23 -10.96
CA PHE A 297 -7.39 6.48 -11.36
C PHE A 297 -7.69 6.90 -12.81
N LEU A 298 -7.96 5.94 -13.71
CA LEU A 298 -8.31 6.19 -15.12
C LEU A 298 -9.51 7.12 -15.26
N LEU A 299 -10.53 6.95 -14.43
CA LEU A 299 -11.75 7.76 -14.45
C LEU A 299 -11.53 9.21 -13.99
N ASN A 300 -10.37 9.52 -13.43
CA ASN A 300 -9.99 10.86 -12.99
C ASN A 300 -8.95 11.54 -13.89
N LEU A 301 -8.40 10.84 -14.89
CA LEU A 301 -7.31 11.39 -15.71
C LEU A 301 -7.69 12.65 -16.48
N TYR A 302 -8.96 12.77 -16.90
CA TYR A 302 -9.46 13.99 -17.56
C TYR A 302 -9.21 15.25 -16.71
N ARG A 303 -9.19 15.14 -15.37
CA ARG A 303 -8.94 16.26 -14.46
C ARG A 303 -7.48 16.69 -14.41
N GLU A 304 -6.58 15.78 -14.74
CA GLU A 304 -5.13 15.98 -14.59
C GLU A 304 -4.47 16.44 -15.89
N ASN A 305 -5.15 16.31 -17.01
CA ASN A 305 -4.64 16.68 -18.32
C ASN A 305 -4.42 18.21 -18.44
N GLY A 306 -3.55 18.61 -19.37
CA GLY A 306 -3.22 20.01 -19.60
C GLY A 306 -4.44 20.86 -19.99
N LYS A 307 -5.40 20.28 -20.72
CA LYS A 307 -6.63 20.97 -21.16
C LYS A 307 -7.48 21.41 -19.97
N THR A 308 -7.65 20.58 -18.95
CA THR A 308 -8.42 20.93 -17.73
C THR A 308 -7.71 22.02 -16.93
N LYS A 309 -6.38 21.93 -16.80
CA LYS A 309 -5.59 22.97 -16.13
C LYS A 309 -5.77 24.33 -16.81
N ASN A 310 -5.68 24.34 -18.14
CA ASN A 310 -5.88 25.56 -18.94
C ASN A 310 -7.31 26.08 -18.83
N LEU A 311 -8.32 25.20 -18.87
CA LEU A 311 -9.72 25.58 -18.71
C LEU A 311 -9.98 26.26 -17.36
N VAL A 312 -9.45 25.68 -16.27
CA VAL A 312 -9.57 26.25 -14.92
C VAL A 312 -8.82 27.58 -14.80
N MET A 313 -7.62 27.68 -15.38
CA MET A 313 -6.82 28.90 -15.37
C MET A 313 -7.53 30.03 -16.13
N ASN A 314 -7.95 29.78 -17.37
CA ASN A 314 -8.68 30.74 -18.20
C ASN A 314 -9.96 31.20 -17.49
N PHE A 315 -10.70 30.28 -16.88
CA PHE A 315 -11.89 30.64 -16.09
C PHE A 315 -11.54 31.63 -14.96
N LYS A 316 -10.50 31.35 -14.17
CA LYS A 316 -10.07 32.24 -13.08
C LYS A 316 -9.64 33.62 -13.59
N GLU A 317 -8.91 33.67 -14.71
CA GLU A 317 -8.49 34.91 -15.35
C GLU A 317 -9.69 35.72 -15.85
N THR A 318 -10.63 35.10 -16.57
CA THR A 318 -11.86 35.74 -17.04
C THR A 318 -12.65 36.36 -15.89
N VAL A 319 -12.82 35.63 -14.78
CA VAL A 319 -13.57 36.17 -13.62
C VAL A 319 -12.77 37.24 -12.89
N HIS A 320 -11.44 37.11 -12.81
CA HIS A 320 -10.57 38.14 -12.25
C HIS A 320 -10.68 39.47 -13.02
N GLU A 321 -10.60 39.41 -14.35
CA GLU A 321 -10.73 40.56 -15.24
C GLU A 321 -12.11 41.22 -15.11
N ALA A 322 -13.18 40.41 -15.07
CA ALA A 322 -14.55 40.92 -14.92
C ALA A 322 -14.75 41.71 -13.62
N LEU A 323 -14.13 41.27 -12.53
CA LEU A 323 -14.31 41.85 -11.20
C LEU A 323 -13.27 42.93 -10.87
N GLY A 324 -12.10 42.89 -11.50
CA GLY A 324 -10.96 43.77 -11.21
C GLY A 324 -10.36 43.53 -9.82
N VAL A 325 -10.54 42.33 -9.26
CA VAL A 325 -10.01 41.85 -7.96
C VAL A 325 -9.72 40.35 -8.08
N ASN A 326 -8.63 39.86 -7.50
CA ASN A 326 -8.30 38.43 -7.54
C ASN A 326 -8.99 37.69 -6.40
N LEU A 327 -10.10 37.00 -6.70
CA LEU A 327 -10.83 36.20 -5.72
C LEU A 327 -10.27 34.77 -5.55
N PHE A 328 -9.35 34.33 -6.42
CA PHE A 328 -8.98 32.92 -6.56
C PHE A 328 -7.53 32.60 -6.20
N GLU A 329 -6.74 33.59 -5.78
CA GLU A 329 -5.29 33.47 -5.51
C GLU A 329 -4.95 32.35 -4.52
N LYS A 330 -5.87 32.00 -3.62
CA LYS A 330 -5.74 30.94 -2.61
C LYS A 330 -6.81 29.85 -2.71
N ARG A 331 -7.58 29.79 -3.81
CA ARG A 331 -8.82 28.98 -3.88
C ARG A 331 -8.76 27.84 -4.89
N LEU A 332 -9.39 26.74 -4.51
CA LEU A 332 -9.58 25.57 -5.35
C LEU A 332 -10.74 25.83 -6.31
N SER A 333 -10.48 25.66 -7.60
CA SER A 333 -11.50 25.54 -8.64
C SER A 333 -11.25 24.22 -9.36
N GLU A 334 -12.26 23.37 -9.45
CA GLU A 334 -12.13 22.05 -10.07
C GLU A 334 -13.42 21.61 -10.76
N LEU A 335 -13.29 20.60 -11.64
CA LEU A 335 -14.43 20.00 -12.33
C LEU A 335 -15.02 18.88 -11.47
N VAL A 336 -16.28 19.03 -11.06
CA VAL A 336 -17.00 18.08 -10.22
C VAL A 336 -18.10 17.38 -11.04
N PRO A 337 -18.34 16.07 -10.87
CA PRO A 337 -19.36 15.36 -11.64
C PRO A 337 -20.76 15.76 -11.19
N THR A 338 -21.64 16.07 -12.14
CA THR A 338 -23.07 16.27 -11.84
C THR A 338 -23.73 14.96 -11.46
N ASN A 339 -23.39 13.87 -12.15
CA ASN A 339 -23.80 12.50 -11.85
C ASN A 339 -22.68 11.54 -12.25
N LYS A 340 -22.19 10.75 -11.28
CA LYS A 340 -21.05 9.83 -11.50
C LYS A 340 -21.34 8.76 -12.55
N GLY A 341 -22.53 8.16 -12.55
CA GLY A 341 -22.90 7.11 -13.50
C GLY A 341 -22.91 7.63 -14.94
N LYS A 342 -23.56 8.77 -15.18
CA LYS A 342 -23.58 9.42 -16.50
C LYS A 342 -22.19 9.86 -16.97
N LEU A 343 -21.39 10.43 -16.07
CA LEU A 343 -20.01 10.81 -16.39
C LEU A 343 -19.20 9.58 -16.77
N TYR A 344 -19.28 8.50 -15.99
CA TYR A 344 -18.49 7.28 -16.26
C TYR A 344 -18.88 6.64 -17.58
N SER A 345 -20.17 6.57 -17.92
CA SER A 345 -20.61 6.14 -19.26
C SER A 345 -19.91 6.95 -20.34
N ALA A 346 -19.99 8.29 -20.30
CA ALA A 346 -19.37 9.14 -21.31
C ALA A 346 -17.83 9.01 -21.37
N LEU A 347 -17.16 8.89 -20.22
CA LEU A 347 -15.71 8.68 -20.17
C LEU A 347 -15.32 7.34 -20.79
N LEU A 348 -16.09 6.28 -20.53
CA LEU A 348 -15.87 4.95 -21.09
C LEU A 348 -16.08 4.95 -22.60
N SER A 349 -17.20 5.52 -23.10
CA SER A 349 -17.45 5.58 -24.55
C SER A 349 -16.36 6.37 -25.26
N LYS A 350 -15.92 7.50 -24.68
CA LYS A 350 -14.83 8.30 -25.27
C LYS A 350 -13.49 7.58 -25.22
N ALA A 351 -13.19 6.86 -24.14
CA ALA A 351 -11.97 6.07 -24.05
C ALA A 351 -11.92 4.94 -25.08
N ILE A 352 -13.05 4.26 -25.32
CA ILE A 352 -13.19 3.24 -26.38
C ILE A 352 -12.92 3.88 -27.75
N LEU A 353 -13.63 4.97 -28.06
CA LEU A 353 -13.47 5.69 -29.33
C LEU A 353 -12.05 6.22 -29.54
N ASN A 354 -11.40 6.74 -28.49
CA ASN A 354 -10.03 7.22 -28.56
C ASN A 354 -9.08 6.08 -28.94
N ARG A 355 -9.23 4.90 -28.32
CA ARG A 355 -8.42 3.72 -28.65
C ARG A 355 -8.62 3.27 -30.09
N GLU A 356 -9.86 3.25 -30.58
CA GLU A 356 -10.17 2.92 -31.98
C GLU A 356 -9.50 3.89 -32.96
N ASN A 357 -9.41 5.16 -32.58
CA ASN A 357 -8.74 6.22 -33.34
C ASN A 357 -7.21 6.25 -33.15
N GLY A 358 -6.64 5.33 -32.37
CA GLY A 358 -5.21 5.23 -32.11
C GLY A 358 -4.68 6.10 -30.97
N ASP A 359 -5.54 6.86 -30.29
CA ASP A 359 -5.20 7.57 -29.06
C ASP A 359 -5.30 6.63 -27.86
N THR A 360 -4.13 6.17 -27.43
CA THR A 360 -3.99 5.19 -26.36
C THR A 360 -3.42 5.78 -25.08
N ASP A 361 -3.26 7.10 -25.00
CA ASP A 361 -2.63 7.75 -23.84
C ASP A 361 -3.41 7.41 -22.57
N ALA A 362 -2.72 6.73 -21.65
CA ALA A 362 -3.27 6.09 -20.47
C ALA A 362 -4.59 5.34 -20.73
N ALA A 363 -4.55 4.47 -21.74
CA ALA A 363 -5.65 3.65 -22.20
C ALA A 363 -6.86 4.47 -22.72
N GLY A 364 -6.59 5.60 -23.38
CA GLY A 364 -7.60 6.42 -24.07
C GLY A 364 -8.36 7.41 -23.17
N PHE A 365 -8.08 7.44 -21.87
CA PHE A 365 -8.75 8.32 -20.92
C PHE A 365 -8.11 9.71 -20.81
N TYR A 366 -6.82 9.84 -21.12
CA TYR A 366 -6.07 11.06 -20.82
C TYR A 366 -6.54 12.28 -21.62
N ASN A 367 -6.73 12.09 -22.92
CA ASN A 367 -6.99 13.18 -23.87
C ASN A 367 -8.47 13.58 -23.99
N ILE A 368 -9.34 13.01 -23.16
CA ILE A 368 -10.76 13.38 -23.09
C ILE A 368 -10.88 14.88 -22.80
N ASP A 369 -11.65 15.58 -23.64
CA ASP A 369 -11.76 17.03 -23.60
C ASP A 369 -12.71 17.48 -22.48
N PRO A 370 -12.25 18.23 -21.46
CA PRO A 370 -13.11 18.74 -20.40
C PRO A 370 -14.18 19.71 -20.90
N VAL A 371 -13.97 20.39 -22.03
CA VAL A 371 -14.97 21.30 -22.62
C VAL A 371 -16.19 20.52 -23.11
N GLU A 372 -15.98 19.36 -23.77
CA GLU A 372 -17.07 18.47 -24.17
C GLU A 372 -17.89 18.01 -22.95
N LEU A 373 -17.22 17.71 -21.84
CA LEU A 373 -17.87 17.28 -20.59
C LEU A 373 -18.69 18.41 -19.94
N MET A 374 -18.18 19.65 -19.97
CA MET A 374 -18.89 20.83 -19.47
C MET A 374 -20.11 21.18 -20.34
N ASN A 375 -19.94 21.21 -21.66
CA ASN A 375 -21.03 21.48 -22.61
C ASN A 375 -22.16 20.46 -22.46
N SER A 376 -21.81 19.19 -22.18
CA SER A 376 -22.76 18.11 -21.93
C SER A 376 -23.36 18.12 -20.52
N LYS A 377 -23.00 19.10 -19.68
CA LYS A 377 -23.41 19.24 -18.26
C LYS A 377 -23.11 18.00 -17.40
N LEU A 378 -22.15 17.18 -17.83
CA LEU A 378 -21.71 15.98 -17.09
C LEU A 378 -20.82 16.33 -15.90
N VAL A 379 -20.10 17.45 -16.03
CA VAL A 379 -19.34 18.08 -14.97
C VAL A 379 -19.74 19.55 -14.84
N TYR A 380 -19.53 20.12 -13.66
CA TYR A 380 -19.64 21.55 -13.41
C TYR A 380 -18.34 22.08 -12.81
N MET A 381 -18.04 23.35 -13.05
CA MET A 381 -16.91 24.04 -12.42
C MET A 381 -17.33 24.42 -11.00
N ASP A 382 -16.71 23.82 -10.00
CA ASP A 382 -16.92 24.19 -8.60
C ASP A 382 -15.85 25.15 -8.13
N THR A 383 -16.23 26.20 -7.42
CA THR A 383 -15.30 27.18 -6.86
C THR A 383 -15.74 27.57 -5.46
N GLU A 384 -14.89 27.26 -4.49
CA GLU A 384 -15.20 27.43 -3.08
C GLU A 384 -14.57 28.68 -2.45
N LEU A 385 -15.17 29.09 -1.32
CA LEU A 385 -14.68 30.08 -0.37
C LEU A 385 -14.52 31.49 -0.95
N ILE A 386 -15.49 31.93 -1.73
CA ILE A 386 -15.58 33.33 -2.16
C ILE A 386 -16.05 34.19 -0.98
N PHE A 387 -15.23 35.16 -0.58
CA PHE A 387 -15.62 36.17 0.39
C PHE A 387 -16.16 37.36 -0.37
N TYR A 388 -17.48 37.46 -0.49
CA TYR A 388 -18.10 38.55 -1.25
C TYR A 388 -17.75 39.92 -0.68
N SER A 389 -17.38 40.01 0.60
CA SER A 389 -16.84 41.22 1.23
C SER A 389 -15.59 41.78 0.56
N ASP A 390 -14.81 40.96 -0.15
CA ASP A 390 -13.60 41.41 -0.86
C ASP A 390 -13.95 42.34 -2.03
N LEU A 391 -15.22 42.29 -2.49
CA LEU A 391 -15.77 43.19 -3.50
C LEU A 391 -16.34 44.49 -2.92
N ASN A 392 -16.34 44.68 -1.59
CA ASN A 392 -16.84 45.90 -0.95
C ASN A 392 -16.14 47.16 -1.49
N SER A 393 -14.85 47.07 -1.80
CA SER A 393 -14.06 48.17 -2.36
C SER A 393 -14.47 48.59 -3.78
N LYS A 394 -15.32 47.80 -4.45
CA LYS A 394 -15.80 48.03 -5.82
C LYS A 394 -17.27 48.49 -5.86
N LEU A 395 -17.92 48.65 -4.72
CA LEU A 395 -19.29 49.13 -4.64
C LEU A 395 -19.32 50.67 -4.69
N ASP A 396 -20.08 51.22 -5.64
CA ASP A 396 -20.52 52.61 -5.62
C ASP A 396 -21.86 52.73 -4.87
N ASP A 397 -22.26 53.95 -4.48
CA ASP A 397 -23.49 54.24 -3.72
C ASP A 397 -24.81 53.71 -4.35
N HIS A 398 -24.76 53.29 -5.63
CA HIS A 398 -25.90 52.75 -6.39
C HIS A 398 -26.04 51.22 -6.37
N LYS A 399 -25.09 50.46 -5.80
CA LYS A 399 -25.16 48.99 -5.77
C LYS A 399 -25.52 48.47 -4.39
N SER A 400 -26.58 47.66 -4.31
CA SER A 400 -27.19 47.21 -3.05
C SER A 400 -26.39 46.14 -2.30
N SER A 401 -25.60 45.30 -2.98
CA SER A 401 -24.77 44.29 -2.31
C SER A 401 -23.55 43.82 -3.14
N PRO A 402 -22.48 43.32 -2.48
CA PRO A 402 -21.32 42.73 -3.17
C PRO A 402 -21.68 41.50 -4.02
N LEU A 403 -22.72 40.75 -3.62
CA LEU A 403 -23.24 39.62 -4.38
C LEU A 403 -23.93 40.08 -5.67
N ASP A 404 -24.70 41.18 -5.62
CA ASP A 404 -25.34 41.74 -6.81
C ASP A 404 -24.27 42.28 -7.80
N TYR A 405 -23.25 42.97 -7.28
CA TYR A 405 -22.11 43.41 -8.10
C TYR A 405 -21.43 42.25 -8.81
N PHE A 406 -21.15 41.16 -8.08
CA PHE A 406 -20.56 39.94 -8.64
C PHE A 406 -21.42 39.42 -9.79
N LYS A 407 -22.72 39.22 -9.55
CA LYS A 407 -23.64 38.68 -10.55
C LYS A 407 -23.73 39.55 -11.81
N GLU A 408 -23.89 40.86 -11.63
CA GLU A 408 -23.96 41.83 -12.72
C GLU A 408 -22.70 41.83 -13.59
N LYS A 409 -21.51 41.71 -12.98
CA LYS A 409 -20.25 41.64 -13.72
C LYS A 409 -20.12 40.37 -14.54
N LEU A 410 -20.49 39.23 -13.98
CA LEU A 410 -20.46 37.96 -14.71
C LEU A 410 -21.49 37.90 -15.85
N THR A 411 -22.70 38.43 -15.66
CA THR A 411 -23.75 38.44 -16.70
C THR A 411 -23.54 39.48 -17.79
N SER A 412 -22.78 40.55 -17.52
CA SER A 412 -22.46 41.59 -18.51
C SER A 412 -21.25 41.26 -19.39
N MET A 413 -20.59 40.12 -19.16
CA MET A 413 -19.48 39.67 -20.00
C MET A 413 -19.93 39.41 -21.44
N PRO A 414 -19.06 39.66 -22.44
CA PRO A 414 -19.35 39.34 -23.83
C PRO A 414 -19.74 37.87 -24.04
N LYS A 415 -20.56 37.63 -25.07
CA LYS A 415 -20.92 36.27 -25.49
C LYS A 415 -19.65 35.45 -25.77
N GLY A 416 -19.56 34.25 -25.18
CA GLY A 416 -18.42 33.34 -25.35
C GLY A 416 -17.25 33.61 -24.40
N SER A 417 -17.37 34.51 -23.42
CA SER A 417 -16.37 34.66 -22.36
C SER A 417 -16.24 33.43 -21.47
N PHE A 418 -17.29 32.63 -21.36
CA PHE A 418 -17.32 31.37 -20.63
C PHE A 418 -17.67 30.21 -21.57
N VAL A 419 -17.12 29.04 -21.28
CA VAL A 419 -17.53 27.78 -21.91
C VAL A 419 -18.94 27.43 -21.43
N ASP A 420 -19.77 26.86 -22.30
CA ASP A 420 -21.11 26.41 -21.94
C ASP A 420 -21.05 25.34 -20.83
N GLY A 421 -21.96 25.45 -19.88
CA GLY A 421 -21.98 24.56 -18.72
C GLY A 421 -22.43 25.25 -17.45
N ILE A 422 -22.12 24.61 -16.32
CA ILE A 422 -22.56 25.03 -15.00
C ILE A 422 -21.34 25.42 -14.18
N TYR A 423 -21.42 26.56 -13.51
CA TYR A 423 -20.42 27.09 -12.60
C TYR A 423 -21.08 27.30 -11.24
N LYS A 424 -20.52 26.70 -10.20
CA LYS A 424 -21.00 26.87 -8.82
C LYS A 424 -20.00 27.66 -8.01
N PHE A 425 -20.51 28.68 -7.36
CA PHE A 425 -19.76 29.59 -6.52
C PHE A 425 -20.26 29.45 -5.09
N SER A 426 -19.46 28.80 -4.23
CA SER A 426 -19.73 28.71 -2.81
C SER A 426 -18.98 29.83 -2.08
N GLY A 427 -19.69 30.70 -1.39
CA GLY A 427 -19.11 31.84 -0.70
C GLY A 427 -19.89 32.26 0.53
N SER A 428 -19.39 33.27 1.24
CA SER A 428 -20.02 33.79 2.45
C SER A 428 -20.29 35.29 2.33
N LEU A 429 -21.45 35.71 2.86
CA LEU A 429 -21.89 37.10 2.90
C LEU A 429 -22.19 37.51 4.34
N LEU A 430 -21.85 38.75 4.71
CA LEU A 430 -22.23 39.34 5.98
C LEU A 430 -23.59 40.01 5.85
N VAL A 431 -24.61 39.44 6.50
CA VAL A 431 -25.99 39.96 6.51
C VAL A 431 -26.37 40.26 7.96
N ASN A 432 -26.67 41.53 8.27
CA ASN A 432 -27.07 41.97 9.61
C ASN A 432 -26.11 41.51 10.73
N GLY A 433 -24.80 41.54 10.48
CA GLY A 433 -23.76 41.13 11.44
C GLY A 433 -23.56 39.62 11.59
N LYS A 434 -24.25 38.78 10.79
CA LYS A 434 -24.06 37.33 10.75
C LYS A 434 -23.52 36.89 9.39
N THR A 435 -22.56 35.97 9.40
CA THR A 435 -22.05 35.34 8.18
C THR A 435 -23.05 34.29 7.69
N GLN A 436 -23.39 34.35 6.41
CA GLN A 436 -24.30 33.44 5.75
C GLN A 436 -23.61 32.82 4.54
N ASP A 437 -23.62 31.48 4.46
CA ASP A 437 -23.05 30.75 3.33
C ASP A 437 -24.07 30.66 2.19
N ILE A 438 -23.65 31.10 1.02
CA ILE A 438 -24.46 31.23 -0.19
C ILE A 438 -23.80 30.40 -1.30
N ILE A 439 -24.63 29.67 -2.03
CA ILE A 439 -24.25 28.98 -3.26
C ILE A 439 -24.96 29.68 -4.40
N SER A 440 -24.19 30.27 -5.31
CA SER A 440 -24.69 30.88 -6.54
C SER A 440 -24.35 29.96 -7.72
N THR A 441 -25.38 29.55 -8.46
CA THR A 441 -25.23 28.75 -9.69
C THR A 441 -25.31 29.68 -10.88
N PHE A 442 -24.25 29.73 -11.68
CA PHE A 442 -24.17 30.44 -12.95
C PHE A 442 -24.19 29.43 -14.08
N VAL A 443 -25.17 29.57 -14.97
CA VAL A 443 -25.39 28.66 -16.09
C VAL A 443 -25.12 29.42 -17.38
N VAL A 444 -24.28 28.83 -18.24
CA VAL A 444 -23.90 29.40 -19.53
C VAL A 444 -24.46 28.51 -20.63
N GLU A 445 -25.27 29.10 -21.51
CA GLU A 445 -25.90 28.43 -22.64
C GLU A 445 -25.74 29.30 -23.89
N ASP A 446 -25.28 28.70 -24.99
CA ASP A 446 -24.95 29.41 -26.22
C ASP A 446 -23.98 30.57 -25.97
N GLY A 447 -23.05 30.43 -25.03
CA GLY A 447 -22.10 31.46 -24.62
C GLY A 447 -22.71 32.64 -23.85
N ILE A 448 -23.97 32.57 -23.42
CA ILE A 448 -24.66 33.61 -22.63
C ILE A 448 -24.92 33.08 -21.22
N GLY A 449 -24.44 33.82 -20.22
CA GLY A 449 -24.55 33.43 -18.81
C GLY A 449 -25.75 34.04 -18.10
N HIS A 450 -26.40 33.25 -17.25
CA HIS A 450 -27.42 33.72 -16.31
C HIS A 450 -27.27 33.04 -14.94
N PHE A 451 -27.74 33.69 -13.88
CA PHE A 451 -27.74 33.10 -12.53
C PHE A 451 -29.09 32.44 -12.24
N GLU A 452 -29.04 31.25 -11.66
CA GLU A 452 -30.19 30.65 -10.99
C GLU A 452 -30.40 31.27 -9.60
N LYS A 453 -31.47 30.85 -8.93
CA LYS A 453 -31.77 31.27 -7.56
C LYS A 453 -30.69 30.77 -6.60
N ASP A 454 -30.22 31.66 -5.73
CA ASP A 454 -29.23 31.31 -4.71
C ASP A 454 -29.78 30.30 -3.70
N ALA A 455 -28.91 29.38 -3.27
CA ALA A 455 -29.17 28.49 -2.14
C ALA A 455 -28.40 28.95 -0.90
N ILE A 456 -29.02 28.82 0.28
CA ILE A 456 -28.41 29.16 1.56
C ILE A 456 -28.03 27.85 2.27
N LYS A 457 -26.75 27.67 2.59
CA LYS A 457 -26.27 26.44 3.23
C LYS A 457 -26.94 26.28 4.61
N GLY A 458 -27.58 25.13 4.86
CA GLY A 458 -28.26 24.82 6.13
C GLY A 458 -29.74 25.23 6.23
N LYS A 459 -30.34 25.73 5.15
CA LYS A 459 -31.81 25.80 4.99
C LYS A 459 -32.17 25.02 3.73
N GLU A 460 -32.37 23.71 3.86
CA GLU A 460 -33.04 22.88 2.85
C GLU A 460 -34.55 22.89 3.09
#